data_AF-A0A9W6L6N3-F1
#
_entry.id   AF-A0A9W6L6N3-F1
#
_cell.length_a   1.000
_cell.length_b   1.000
_cell.length_c   1.000
_cell.angle_alpha   90.00
_cell.angle_beta   90.00
_cell.angle_gamma   90.00
#
_symmetry.space_group_name_H-M   'P 1'
#
loop_
_entity.id
_entity.type
_entity.pdbx_description
1 polymer ?
#
loop_
_entity_poly.entity_id
_entity_poly.type
_entity_poly.pdbx_seq_one_letter_code
_entity_poly.pdbx_strand_id
1 'polypeptide(L)'
;MSALPAPSPVPDHGAAEGLRILPVPGLPEFRPGDDVTAALAEAAPWLESGDVVVVTSKIFSKAEGRLVPAPIDPEERDELRRRLVEGETERVLARRGRTLIVASKLGIVQAAAGVDGSNVRRDELALLPVDPDASAARLREGLRERLGVDVAVVVTDTMGRSWRVGQTDVAIGSAGLTVLHRYGGAVDAEGNELLVTEVALADEVAGAADLVKGKLGGTPVAVVRGLGVREDGSTARDLVRPIDEDLFWLGTEEALAQGRREAVLLRRSVRDFAPEEVPAESVRRAVGVALTAPAPHHSTPFRFVWLRDPARRTALLDALRERWRADLEADGRPADEVERRLARGDLLRRAPELVLPFRTGDGAHAYPDEARRAAERDMFTVAGGAAVQSFLVALAAEGLASCWVGSTIFAPEVVRAELGLAEDWQPLGAVAFGVPLEAAHPRPPADPAAGLLEW
;
A
#
# COMPACT_ATOMS: atom_id res chain seq x y z
N MET A 1 -5.84 -47.17 -24.82
CA MET A 1 -5.56 -46.08 -23.86
C MET A 1 -6.63 -46.18 -22.79
N SER A 2 -6.27 -46.59 -21.57
CA SER A 2 -7.20 -46.66 -20.45
C SER A 2 -7.62 -45.23 -20.13
N ALA A 3 -8.92 -44.93 -20.19
CA ALA A 3 -9.44 -43.66 -19.72
C ALA A 3 -9.01 -43.48 -18.25
N LEU A 4 -8.42 -42.32 -17.95
CA LEU A 4 -8.17 -41.94 -16.57
C LEU A 4 -9.53 -41.95 -15.83
N PRO A 5 -9.60 -42.48 -14.60
CA PRO A 5 -10.84 -42.45 -13.85
C PRO A 5 -11.31 -41.00 -13.72
N ALA A 6 -12.61 -40.77 -13.93
CA ALA A 6 -13.21 -39.47 -13.68
C ALA A 6 -12.91 -39.05 -12.24
N PRO A 7 -12.55 -37.78 -11.98
CA PRO A 7 -12.30 -37.31 -10.62
C PRO A 7 -13.52 -37.61 -9.75
N SER A 8 -13.30 -38.16 -8.55
CA SER A 8 -14.36 -38.35 -7.56
C SER A 8 -15.08 -37.02 -7.32
N PRO A 9 -16.42 -37.01 -7.22
CA PRO A 9 -17.16 -35.77 -7.01
C PRO A 9 -16.69 -35.10 -5.71
N VAL A 10 -16.36 -33.82 -5.79
CA VAL A 10 -16.05 -32.99 -4.62
C VAL A 10 -17.34 -32.89 -3.78
N PRO A 11 -17.34 -33.36 -2.52
CA PRO A 11 -18.55 -33.31 -1.69
C PRO A 11 -18.89 -31.86 -1.35
N ASP A 12 -20.17 -31.57 -1.08
CA ASP A 12 -20.60 -30.26 -0.59
C ASP A 12 -20.09 -30.02 0.85
N HIS A 13 -19.80 -28.77 1.23
CA HIS A 13 -19.47 -28.37 2.60
C HIS A 13 -20.71 -28.26 3.50
N GLY A 14 -21.90 -28.10 2.90
CA GLY A 14 -23.15 -27.90 3.64
C GLY A 14 -23.65 -29.17 4.37
N ALA A 15 -24.24 -28.97 5.55
CA ALA A 15 -24.87 -30.04 6.32
C ALA A 15 -26.30 -30.35 5.82
N ALA A 16 -26.44 -31.33 4.92
CA ALA A 16 -27.71 -31.66 4.27
C ALA A 16 -28.84 -32.09 5.24
N GLU A 17 -28.50 -32.73 6.36
CA GLU A 17 -29.47 -33.16 7.39
C GLU A 17 -29.78 -32.06 8.43
N GLY A 18 -29.18 -30.88 8.27
CA GLY A 18 -29.26 -29.78 9.22
C GLY A 18 -28.19 -29.83 10.31
N LEU A 19 -28.10 -28.74 11.07
CA LEU A 19 -27.11 -28.56 12.13
C LEU A 19 -27.75 -28.05 13.43
N ARG A 20 -27.17 -28.42 14.57
CA ARG A 20 -27.54 -27.90 15.89
C ARG A 20 -26.38 -27.12 16.48
N ILE A 21 -26.68 -25.97 17.07
CA ILE A 21 -25.70 -25.12 17.76
C ILE A 21 -26.13 -25.04 19.22
N LEU A 22 -25.31 -25.62 20.10
CA LEU A 22 -25.65 -25.82 21.51
C LEU A 22 -24.71 -25.00 22.40
N PRO A 23 -25.20 -24.12 23.28
CA PRO A 23 -24.35 -23.43 24.25
C PRO A 23 -23.84 -24.40 25.31
N VAL A 24 -22.65 -24.15 25.86
CA VAL A 24 -22.13 -24.86 27.04
C VAL A 24 -22.22 -23.95 28.27
N PRO A 25 -23.32 -24.02 29.04
CA PRO A 25 -23.47 -23.24 30.26
C PRO A 25 -22.63 -23.81 31.42
N GLY A 26 -22.50 -23.04 32.50
CA GLY A 26 -21.92 -23.53 33.75
C GLY A 26 -20.39 -23.54 33.81
N LEU A 27 -19.71 -22.99 32.81
CA LEU A 27 -18.25 -22.80 32.84
C LEU A 27 -17.86 -21.72 33.86
N PRO A 28 -16.70 -21.86 34.53
CA PRO A 28 -16.21 -20.88 35.49
C PRO A 28 -15.64 -19.63 34.80
N GLU A 29 -15.39 -18.59 35.59
CA GLU A 29 -14.57 -17.46 35.17
C GLU A 29 -13.10 -17.84 35.24
N PHE A 30 -12.52 -18.19 34.09
CA PHE A 30 -11.14 -18.66 33.97
C PHE A 30 -10.09 -17.62 34.44
N ARG A 31 -8.99 -18.12 35.00
CA ARG A 31 -7.82 -17.38 35.47
C ARG A 31 -6.53 -18.07 35.04
N PRO A 32 -5.37 -17.38 35.13
CA PRO A 32 -4.08 -17.97 34.78
C PRO A 32 -3.83 -19.29 35.51
N GLY A 33 -3.55 -20.35 34.74
CA GLY A 33 -3.29 -21.70 35.24
C GLY A 33 -4.51 -22.63 35.31
N ASP A 34 -5.73 -22.15 35.06
CA ASP A 34 -6.92 -23.00 35.09
C ASP A 34 -6.93 -24.06 33.97
N ASP A 35 -7.41 -25.26 34.27
CA ASP A 35 -7.54 -26.38 33.34
C ASP A 35 -8.85 -26.26 32.52
N VAL A 36 -8.73 -25.64 31.35
CA VAL A 36 -9.84 -25.46 30.39
C VAL A 36 -10.48 -26.79 30.00
N THR A 37 -9.67 -27.82 29.77
CA THR A 37 -10.13 -29.13 29.35
C THR A 37 -10.95 -29.80 30.44
N ALA A 38 -10.48 -29.78 31.70
CA ALA A 38 -11.22 -30.34 32.83
C ALA A 38 -12.58 -29.67 33.00
N ALA A 39 -12.61 -28.34 33.02
CA ALA A 39 -13.85 -27.58 33.18
C ALA A 39 -14.85 -27.86 32.05
N LEU A 40 -14.36 -27.96 30.80
CA LEU A 40 -15.22 -28.25 29.66
C LEU A 40 -15.74 -29.69 29.66
N ALA A 41 -14.89 -30.66 30.01
CA ALA A 41 -15.29 -32.06 30.11
C ALA A 41 -16.38 -32.28 31.19
N GLU A 42 -16.31 -31.55 32.30
CA GLU A 42 -17.32 -31.57 33.35
C GLU A 42 -18.63 -30.90 32.93
N ALA A 43 -18.56 -29.75 32.25
CA ALA A 43 -19.74 -29.00 31.82
C ALA A 43 -20.45 -29.64 30.60
N ALA A 44 -19.71 -30.37 29.76
CA ALA A 44 -20.21 -30.98 28.54
C ALA A 44 -19.90 -32.47 28.41
N PRO A 45 -20.32 -33.33 29.37
CA PRO A 45 -20.15 -34.78 29.28
C PRO A 45 -21.01 -35.41 28.15
N TRP A 46 -21.88 -34.61 27.54
CA TRP A 46 -22.78 -34.98 26.44
C TRP A 46 -22.16 -34.78 25.05
N LEU A 47 -20.89 -34.36 24.97
CA LEU A 47 -20.17 -34.28 23.70
C LEU A 47 -20.18 -35.63 22.98
N GLU A 48 -20.28 -35.59 21.66
CA GLU A 48 -20.30 -36.75 20.79
C GLU A 48 -19.16 -36.65 19.78
N SER A 49 -18.67 -37.80 19.28
CA SER A 49 -17.67 -37.77 18.21
C SER A 49 -18.26 -37.13 16.95
N GLY A 50 -17.45 -36.31 16.28
CA GLY A 50 -17.88 -35.49 15.13
C GLY A 50 -18.46 -34.11 15.50
N ASP A 51 -18.57 -33.78 16.79
CA ASP A 51 -18.88 -32.43 17.25
C ASP A 51 -17.73 -31.45 16.95
N VAL A 52 -18.07 -30.19 16.71
CA VAL A 52 -17.11 -29.08 16.65
C VAL A 52 -17.29 -28.19 17.88
N VAL A 53 -16.28 -28.16 18.74
CA VAL A 53 -16.24 -27.33 19.94
C VAL A 53 -15.67 -25.96 19.58
N VAL A 54 -16.49 -24.92 19.67
CA VAL A 54 -16.12 -23.55 19.31
C VAL A 54 -15.92 -22.71 20.56
N VAL A 55 -14.71 -22.24 20.79
CA VAL A 55 -14.25 -21.63 22.05
C VAL A 55 -13.75 -20.21 21.78
N THR A 56 -14.18 -19.22 22.56
CA THR A 56 -13.59 -17.87 22.44
C THR A 56 -12.12 -17.86 22.90
N SER A 57 -11.29 -17.10 22.17
CA SER A 57 -9.89 -16.81 22.46
C SER A 57 -9.67 -16.37 23.91
N LYS A 58 -10.65 -15.65 24.49
CA LYS A 58 -10.57 -15.10 25.86
C LYS A 58 -10.35 -16.17 26.93
N ILE A 59 -10.89 -17.39 26.76
CA ILE A 59 -10.63 -18.47 27.72
C ILE A 59 -9.14 -18.80 27.73
N PHE A 60 -8.55 -19.01 26.56
CA PHE A 60 -7.14 -19.33 26.43
C PHE A 60 -6.25 -18.15 26.82
N SER A 61 -6.61 -16.91 26.47
CA SER A 61 -5.89 -15.73 26.95
C SER A 61 -5.82 -15.69 28.47
N LYS A 62 -6.91 -16.02 29.18
CA LYS A 62 -6.94 -16.06 30.64
C LYS A 62 -6.11 -17.23 31.17
N ALA A 63 -6.40 -18.46 30.74
CA ALA A 63 -5.79 -19.68 31.24
C ALA A 63 -4.27 -19.73 30.97
N GLU A 64 -3.84 -19.22 29.82
CA GLU A 64 -2.43 -19.22 29.38
C GLU A 64 -1.65 -17.98 29.85
N GLY A 65 -2.22 -17.18 30.77
CA GLY A 65 -1.50 -16.07 31.40
C GLY A 65 -1.25 -14.87 30.49
N ARG A 66 -2.10 -14.63 29.49
CA ARG A 66 -2.03 -13.48 28.57
C ARG A 66 -2.80 -12.25 29.08
N LEU A 67 -2.99 -12.16 30.40
CA LEU A 67 -3.55 -10.98 31.07
C LEU A 67 -2.42 -10.05 31.51
N VAL A 68 -2.58 -8.77 31.22
CA VAL A 68 -1.63 -7.71 31.58
C VAL A 68 -2.30 -6.78 32.59
N PRO A 69 -1.70 -6.53 33.76
CA PRO A 69 -2.18 -5.50 34.68
C PRO A 69 -2.23 -4.13 34.00
N ALA A 70 -3.32 -3.41 34.18
CA ALA A 70 -3.59 -2.14 33.52
C ALA A 70 -4.07 -1.08 34.52
N PRO A 71 -3.66 0.18 34.35
CA PRO A 71 -4.22 1.30 35.10
C PRO A 71 -5.75 1.41 34.92
N ILE A 72 -6.42 1.92 35.95
CA ILE A 72 -7.86 2.24 35.87
C ILE A 72 -8.08 3.61 35.19
N ASP A 73 -7.08 4.50 35.29
CA ASP A 73 -7.09 5.80 34.62
C ASP A 73 -7.22 5.63 33.10
N PRO A 74 -8.21 6.26 32.44
CA PRO A 74 -8.47 6.04 31.02
C PRO A 74 -7.30 6.40 30.10
N GLU A 75 -6.60 7.50 30.38
CA GLU A 75 -5.49 8.00 29.59
C GLU A 75 -4.26 7.10 29.72
N GLU A 76 -3.88 6.75 30.96
CA GLU A 76 -2.76 5.82 31.22
C GLU A 76 -3.05 4.42 30.68
N ARG A 77 -4.30 3.96 30.79
CA ARG A 77 -4.75 2.67 30.25
C ARG A 77 -4.67 2.64 28.73
N ASP A 78 -5.07 3.72 28.05
CA ASP A 78 -4.97 3.82 26.60
C ASP A 78 -3.50 3.89 26.14
N GLU A 79 -2.63 4.59 26.86
CA GLU A 79 -1.18 4.59 26.61
C GLU A 79 -0.59 3.19 26.75
N LEU A 80 -0.92 2.47 27.82
CA LEU A 80 -0.50 1.07 27.96
C LEU A 80 -1.05 0.22 26.82
N ARG A 81 -2.34 0.35 26.48
CA ARG A 81 -2.96 -0.40 25.40
C ARG A 81 -2.23 -0.16 24.08
N ARG A 82 -1.88 1.09 23.75
CA ARG A 82 -1.11 1.41 22.52
C ARG A 82 0.25 0.73 22.50
N ARG A 83 1.00 0.76 23.61
CA ARG A 83 2.28 0.04 23.72
C ARG A 83 2.12 -1.46 23.54
N LEU A 84 1.05 -2.06 24.08
CA LEU A 84 0.75 -3.47 23.88
C LEU A 84 0.39 -3.78 22.42
N VAL A 85 -0.44 -2.93 21.79
CA VAL A 85 -0.77 -3.06 20.36
C VAL A 85 0.51 -3.00 19.53
N GLU A 86 1.38 -2.02 19.75
CA GLU A 86 2.67 -1.91 19.06
C GLU A 86 3.54 -3.16 19.29
N GLY A 87 3.59 -3.67 20.52
CA GLY A 87 4.34 -4.87 20.86
C GLY A 87 3.80 -6.16 20.23
N GLU A 88 2.52 -6.22 19.87
CA GLU A 88 1.88 -7.35 19.19
C GLU A 88 1.73 -7.14 17.67
N THR A 89 2.14 -5.97 17.16
CA THR A 89 2.03 -5.59 15.75
C THR A 89 3.31 -5.93 15.00
N GLU A 90 3.18 -6.66 13.89
CA GLU A 90 4.25 -6.80 12.89
C GLU A 90 4.20 -5.66 11.87
N ARG A 91 2.99 -5.23 11.49
CA ARG A 91 2.79 -4.17 10.50
C ARG A 91 1.52 -3.37 10.76
N VAL A 92 1.63 -2.05 10.65
CA VAL A 92 0.47 -1.15 10.59
C VAL A 92 -0.04 -1.09 9.15
N LEU A 93 -1.30 -1.47 8.93
CA LEU A 93 -1.91 -1.41 7.60
C LEU A 93 -2.67 -0.11 7.41
N ALA A 94 -3.47 0.32 8.41
CA ALA A 94 -4.24 1.54 8.30
C ALA A 94 -4.41 2.25 9.65
N ARG A 95 -4.43 3.57 9.59
CA ARG A 95 -4.73 4.44 10.73
C ARG A 95 -5.94 5.32 10.43
N ARG A 96 -6.77 5.52 11.46
CA ARG A 96 -7.78 6.59 11.47
C ARG A 96 -7.91 7.15 12.88
N GLY A 97 -7.37 8.34 13.11
CA GLY A 97 -7.25 8.89 14.45
C GLY A 97 -6.44 7.95 15.35
N ARG A 98 -7.04 7.51 16.47
CA ARG A 98 -6.42 6.55 17.42
C ARG A 98 -6.62 5.09 17.03
N THR A 99 -7.46 4.79 16.04
CA THR A 99 -7.75 3.41 15.63
C THR A 99 -6.67 2.93 14.67
N LEU A 100 -6.16 1.71 14.91
CA LEU A 100 -5.19 1.04 14.08
C LEU A 100 -5.76 -0.29 13.59
N ILE A 101 -5.63 -0.53 12.29
CA ILE A 101 -5.72 -1.87 11.69
C ILE A 101 -4.30 -2.35 11.46
N VAL A 102 -3.97 -3.52 12.00
CA VAL A 102 -2.61 -4.05 12.02
C VAL A 102 -2.62 -5.53 11.65
N ALA A 103 -1.53 -6.00 11.06
CA ALA A 103 -1.20 -7.42 11.04
C ALA A 103 -0.46 -7.73 12.34
N SER A 104 -1.03 -8.61 13.15
CA SER A 104 -0.39 -9.03 14.41
C SER A 104 0.69 -10.08 14.16
N LYS A 105 1.41 -10.47 15.21
CA LYS A 105 2.35 -11.60 15.22
C LYS A 105 1.75 -12.95 14.81
N LEU A 106 0.42 -13.09 14.90
CA LEU A 106 -0.32 -14.26 14.41
C LEU A 106 -0.62 -14.17 12.90
N GLY A 107 -0.22 -13.09 12.23
CA GLY A 107 -0.56 -12.78 10.84
C GLY A 107 -1.97 -12.21 10.64
N ILE A 108 -2.81 -12.22 11.69
CA ILE A 108 -4.21 -11.79 11.61
C ILE A 108 -4.28 -10.27 11.43
N VAL A 109 -5.00 -9.84 10.38
CA VAL A 109 -5.28 -8.43 10.12
C VAL A 109 -6.54 -8.00 10.85
N GLN A 110 -6.39 -7.22 11.92
CA GLN A 110 -7.52 -6.76 12.72
C GLN A 110 -7.25 -5.45 13.47
N ALA A 111 -8.27 -4.93 14.14
CA ALA A 111 -8.14 -3.75 14.97
C ALA A 111 -7.30 -4.05 16.23
N ALA A 112 -6.37 -3.15 16.56
CA ALA A 112 -5.62 -3.18 17.83
C ALA A 112 -4.96 -4.54 18.15
N ALA A 113 -4.53 -5.30 17.14
CA ALA A 113 -3.88 -6.61 17.30
C ALA A 113 -4.67 -7.64 18.16
N GLY A 114 -5.98 -7.47 18.34
CA GLY A 114 -6.79 -8.29 19.25
C GLY A 114 -6.60 -7.96 20.74
N VAL A 115 -5.88 -6.89 21.08
CA VAL A 115 -5.75 -6.40 22.46
C VAL A 115 -7.09 -5.86 22.94
N ASP A 116 -7.64 -6.52 23.95
CA ASP A 116 -9.00 -6.29 24.43
C ASP A 116 -9.02 -5.93 25.92
N GLY A 117 -9.94 -5.04 26.29
CA GLY A 117 -10.22 -4.66 27.67
C GLY A 117 -11.61 -5.08 28.14
N SER A 118 -12.37 -5.79 27.32
CA SER A 118 -13.70 -6.30 27.63
C SER A 118 -13.63 -7.69 28.27
N ASN A 119 -14.63 -8.04 29.08
CA ASN A 119 -14.76 -9.36 29.73
C ASN A 119 -13.53 -9.83 30.54
N VAL A 120 -12.71 -8.87 30.99
CA VAL A 120 -11.62 -9.01 31.96
C VAL A 120 -11.86 -8.03 33.11
N ARG A 121 -11.03 -8.08 34.17
CA ARG A 121 -11.16 -7.09 35.24
C ARG A 121 -10.79 -5.70 34.70
N ARG A 122 -11.31 -4.66 35.37
CA ARG A 122 -11.12 -3.27 34.95
C ARG A 122 -9.65 -2.83 34.95
N ASP A 123 -8.87 -3.43 35.83
CA ASP A 123 -7.43 -3.28 36.02
C ASP A 123 -6.62 -4.29 35.19
N GLU A 124 -7.21 -4.86 34.14
CA GLU A 124 -6.57 -5.82 33.24
C GLU A 124 -6.82 -5.45 31.76
N LEU A 125 -5.91 -5.92 30.91
CA LEU A 125 -6.04 -6.04 29.46
C LEU A 125 -5.68 -7.48 29.06
N ALA A 126 -6.36 -8.03 28.05
CA ALA A 126 -6.05 -9.33 27.48
C ALA A 126 -5.32 -9.17 26.14
N LEU A 127 -4.27 -9.97 25.97
CA LEU A 127 -3.65 -10.26 24.68
C LEU A 127 -4.20 -11.57 24.14
N LEU A 128 -4.10 -11.80 22.83
CA LEU A 128 -4.46 -13.09 22.26
C LEU A 128 -3.51 -14.21 22.74
N PRO A 129 -3.95 -15.48 22.68
CA PRO A 129 -3.08 -16.63 22.88
C PRO A 129 -1.89 -16.58 21.91
N VAL A 130 -0.73 -17.06 22.35
CA VAL A 130 0.50 -17.02 21.53
C VAL A 130 0.40 -17.96 20.34
N ASP A 131 -0.26 -19.10 20.52
CA ASP A 131 -0.50 -20.08 19.47
C ASP A 131 -1.90 -20.71 19.64
N PRO A 132 -2.95 -20.06 19.12
CA PRO A 132 -4.32 -20.53 19.26
C PRO A 132 -4.58 -21.88 18.58
N ASP A 133 -3.84 -22.23 17.51
CA ASP A 133 -3.91 -23.55 16.88
C ASP A 133 -3.41 -24.63 17.85
N ALA A 134 -2.28 -24.39 18.52
CA ALA A 134 -1.78 -25.29 19.55
C ALA A 134 -2.72 -25.39 20.76
N SER A 135 -3.38 -24.30 21.15
CA SER A 135 -4.42 -24.31 22.18
C SER A 135 -5.61 -25.19 21.79
N ALA A 136 -6.06 -25.09 20.53
CA ALA A 136 -7.12 -25.94 19.97
C ALA A 136 -6.74 -27.42 20.01
N ALA A 137 -5.51 -27.75 19.57
CA ALA A 137 -5.00 -29.11 19.55
C ALA A 137 -4.90 -29.73 20.96
N ARG A 138 -4.40 -28.97 21.95
CA ARG A 138 -4.35 -29.41 23.35
C ARG A 138 -5.74 -29.68 23.92
N LEU A 139 -6.71 -28.81 23.64
CA LEU A 139 -8.08 -29.02 24.10
C LEU A 139 -8.70 -30.27 23.47
N ARG A 140 -8.53 -30.46 22.15
CA ARG A 140 -8.99 -31.66 21.44
C ARG A 140 -8.45 -32.93 22.07
N GLU A 141 -7.13 -33.01 22.26
CA GLU A 141 -6.48 -34.17 22.85
C GLU A 141 -7.02 -34.46 24.25
N GLY A 142 -7.08 -33.44 25.10
CA GLY A 142 -7.55 -33.60 26.47
C GLY A 142 -9.02 -34.02 26.56
N LEU A 143 -9.89 -33.58 25.64
CA LEU A 143 -11.28 -34.05 25.57
C LEU A 143 -11.35 -35.50 25.13
N ARG A 144 -10.49 -35.92 24.19
CA ARG A 144 -10.38 -37.31 23.77
C ARG A 144 -9.96 -38.21 24.93
N GLU A 145 -8.95 -37.80 25.69
CA GLU A 145 -8.46 -38.54 26.86
C GLU A 145 -9.51 -38.66 27.97
N ARG A 146 -10.26 -37.58 28.24
CA ARG A 146 -11.20 -37.51 29.38
C ARG A 146 -12.57 -38.08 29.09
N LEU A 147 -13.08 -37.89 27.87
CA LEU A 147 -14.45 -38.27 27.50
C LEU A 147 -14.50 -39.41 26.46
N GLY A 148 -13.36 -39.77 25.85
CA GLY A 148 -13.31 -40.81 24.81
C GLY A 148 -13.94 -40.39 23.48
N VAL A 149 -14.08 -39.10 23.22
CA VAL A 149 -14.72 -38.54 22.01
C VAL A 149 -13.69 -37.96 21.04
N ASP A 150 -13.93 -38.10 19.74
CA ASP A 150 -13.14 -37.41 18.71
C ASP A 150 -13.90 -36.20 18.18
N VAL A 151 -13.48 -35.01 18.60
CA VAL A 151 -14.10 -33.73 18.26
C VAL A 151 -13.12 -32.86 17.48
N ALA A 152 -13.66 -31.89 16.75
CA ALA A 152 -12.87 -30.76 16.24
C ALA A 152 -12.95 -29.58 17.21
N VAL A 153 -11.96 -28.69 17.18
CA VAL A 153 -11.93 -27.48 17.99
C VAL A 153 -11.64 -26.26 17.12
N VAL A 154 -12.41 -25.18 17.31
CA VAL A 154 -12.18 -23.88 16.69
C VAL A 154 -12.08 -22.82 17.79
N VAL A 155 -10.97 -22.07 17.81
CA VAL A 155 -10.76 -20.93 18.69
C VAL A 155 -11.14 -19.67 17.94
N THR A 156 -12.03 -18.85 18.51
CA THR A 156 -12.59 -17.69 17.82
C THR A 156 -12.24 -16.36 18.47
N ASP A 157 -12.13 -15.32 17.65
CA ASP A 157 -12.10 -13.95 18.15
C ASP A 157 -13.06 -13.05 17.38
N THR A 158 -13.56 -12.02 18.06
CA THR A 158 -14.52 -11.08 17.46
C THR A 158 -13.77 -10.00 16.70
N MET A 159 -14.01 -9.89 15.39
CA MET A 159 -13.40 -8.86 14.56
C MET A 159 -14.38 -8.15 13.61
N GLY A 160 -14.02 -6.93 13.25
CA GLY A 160 -14.65 -6.21 12.14
C GLY A 160 -14.14 -6.72 10.80
N ARG A 161 -14.72 -6.22 9.71
CA ARG A 161 -14.32 -6.60 8.34
C ARG A 161 -14.52 -5.47 7.36
N SER A 162 -13.67 -5.42 6.34
CA SER A 162 -13.70 -4.37 5.33
C SER A 162 -15.07 -4.28 4.64
N TRP A 163 -15.50 -3.05 4.33
CA TRP A 163 -16.70 -2.75 3.54
C TRP A 163 -18.05 -3.11 4.17
N ARG A 164 -18.08 -3.62 5.41
CA ARG A 164 -19.32 -3.94 6.13
C ARG A 164 -19.29 -3.41 7.55
N VAL A 165 -20.42 -2.88 8.01
CA VAL A 165 -20.61 -2.46 9.40
C VAL A 165 -20.97 -3.69 10.25
N GLY A 166 -20.44 -3.75 11.47
CA GLY A 166 -20.65 -4.84 12.42
C GLY A 166 -19.45 -5.77 12.54
N GLN A 167 -19.45 -6.56 13.61
CA GLN A 167 -18.42 -7.56 13.92
C GLN A 167 -19.01 -8.96 13.78
N THR A 168 -18.15 -9.95 13.55
CA THR A 168 -18.48 -11.36 13.64
C THR A 168 -17.31 -12.09 14.26
N ASP A 169 -17.56 -13.29 14.79
CA ASP A 169 -16.48 -14.15 15.23
C ASP A 169 -15.88 -14.86 14.02
N VAL A 170 -14.56 -14.96 14.01
CA VAL A 170 -13.79 -15.72 13.01
C VAL A 170 -12.86 -16.70 13.72
N ALA A 171 -12.36 -17.69 12.99
CA ALA A 171 -11.36 -18.61 13.51
C ALA A 171 -9.98 -17.93 13.60
N ILE A 172 -9.35 -18.05 14.77
CA ILE A 172 -7.96 -17.65 15.00
C ILE A 172 -7.06 -18.83 15.37
N GLY A 173 -7.68 -19.98 15.68
CA GLY A 173 -7.03 -21.25 15.96
C GLY A 173 -7.95 -22.41 15.61
N SER A 174 -7.43 -23.56 15.18
CA SER A 174 -8.24 -24.76 14.94
C SER A 174 -7.45 -26.07 15.04
N ALA A 175 -8.18 -27.16 15.30
CA ALA A 175 -7.65 -28.52 15.24
C ALA A 175 -8.76 -29.52 14.91
N GLY A 176 -8.45 -30.55 14.11
CA GLY A 176 -9.40 -31.65 13.83
C GLY A 176 -10.46 -31.34 12.76
N LEU A 177 -10.31 -30.26 11.99
CA LEU A 177 -11.16 -29.95 10.83
C LEU A 177 -10.38 -29.27 9.71
N THR A 178 -10.85 -29.45 8.48
CA THR A 178 -10.46 -28.66 7.30
C THR A 178 -10.99 -27.24 7.44
N VAL A 179 -10.11 -26.25 7.34
CA VAL A 179 -10.49 -24.83 7.51
C VAL A 179 -10.99 -24.18 6.22
N LEU A 180 -10.54 -24.67 5.06
CA LEU A 180 -10.91 -24.21 3.73
C LEU A 180 -11.49 -25.35 2.91
N HIS A 181 -12.76 -25.24 2.54
CA HIS A 181 -13.38 -26.16 1.60
C HIS A 181 -13.19 -25.65 0.17
N ARG A 182 -12.38 -26.35 -0.63
CA ARG A 182 -12.05 -25.96 -2.00
C ARG A 182 -12.93 -26.71 -3.00
N TYR A 183 -13.73 -25.97 -3.77
CA TYR A 183 -14.49 -26.50 -4.90
C TYR A 183 -13.73 -26.47 -6.23
N GLY A 184 -12.49 -25.99 -6.23
CA GLY A 184 -11.64 -25.94 -7.42
C GLY A 184 -11.64 -27.28 -8.18
N GLY A 185 -12.07 -27.26 -9.44
CA GLY A 185 -12.16 -28.45 -10.30
C GLY A 185 -13.43 -29.30 -10.12
N ALA A 186 -14.36 -28.88 -9.26
CA ALA A 186 -15.70 -29.45 -9.19
C ALA A 186 -16.57 -28.94 -10.36
N VAL A 187 -17.57 -29.73 -10.75
CA VAL A 187 -18.55 -29.35 -11.77
C VAL A 187 -19.93 -29.27 -11.12
N ASP A 188 -20.63 -28.16 -11.30
CA ASP A 188 -21.97 -27.97 -10.77
C ASP A 188 -23.03 -28.80 -11.53
N ALA A 189 -24.27 -28.77 -11.04
CA ALA A 189 -25.37 -29.53 -11.64
C ALA A 189 -25.72 -29.08 -13.09
N GLU A 190 -25.30 -27.89 -13.50
CA GLU A 190 -25.51 -27.31 -14.83
C GLU A 190 -24.30 -27.56 -15.76
N GLY A 191 -23.26 -28.24 -15.28
CA GLY A 191 -22.07 -28.57 -16.06
C GLY A 191 -20.97 -27.51 -16.04
N ASN A 192 -21.06 -26.49 -15.17
CA ASN A 192 -20.03 -25.45 -15.06
C ASN A 192 -18.91 -25.87 -14.10
N GLU A 193 -17.67 -25.65 -14.50
CA GLU A 193 -16.51 -25.87 -13.62
C GLU A 193 -16.37 -24.73 -12.60
N LEU A 194 -16.17 -25.09 -11.33
CA LEU A 194 -15.89 -24.16 -10.24
C LEU A 194 -14.38 -23.94 -10.16
N LEU A 195 -13.92 -22.73 -10.53
CA LEU A 195 -12.49 -22.44 -10.68
C LEU A 195 -11.82 -21.81 -9.44
N VAL A 196 -12.54 -20.99 -8.67
CA VAL A 196 -11.97 -20.15 -7.59
C VAL A 196 -12.74 -20.25 -6.27
N THR A 197 -13.76 -21.11 -6.20
CA THR A 197 -14.66 -21.16 -5.04
C THR A 197 -13.99 -21.89 -3.88
N GLU A 198 -13.53 -21.13 -2.88
CA GLU A 198 -13.07 -21.65 -1.59
C GLU A 198 -13.93 -21.08 -0.47
N VAL A 199 -14.46 -21.95 0.39
CA VAL A 199 -15.29 -21.57 1.53
C VAL A 199 -14.45 -21.64 2.81
N ALA A 200 -14.41 -20.55 3.57
CA ALA A 200 -13.79 -20.49 4.89
C ALA A 200 -14.68 -21.20 5.93
N LEU A 201 -14.69 -22.53 5.89
CA LEU A 201 -15.56 -23.37 6.72
C LEU A 201 -15.42 -23.06 8.22
N ALA A 202 -14.19 -22.88 8.70
CA ALA A 202 -13.95 -22.56 10.11
C ALA A 202 -14.51 -21.18 10.51
N ASP A 203 -14.52 -20.19 9.60
CA ASP A 203 -15.13 -18.87 9.85
C ASP A 203 -16.66 -18.93 9.82
N GLU A 204 -17.26 -19.75 8.96
CA GLU A 204 -18.71 -19.98 8.99
C GLU A 204 -19.15 -20.62 10.31
N VAL A 205 -18.39 -21.62 10.79
CA VAL A 205 -18.60 -22.25 12.09
C VAL A 205 -18.43 -21.24 13.22
N ALA A 206 -17.39 -20.41 13.18
CA ALA A 206 -17.15 -19.37 14.17
C ALA A 206 -18.30 -18.36 14.24
N GLY A 207 -18.74 -17.86 13.08
CA GLY A 207 -19.84 -16.90 12.97
C GLY A 207 -21.17 -17.49 13.45
N ALA A 208 -21.46 -18.75 13.11
CA ALA A 208 -22.68 -19.43 13.55
C ALA A 208 -22.70 -19.68 15.06
N ALA A 209 -21.55 -20.08 15.65
CA ALA A 209 -21.41 -20.31 17.08
C ALA A 209 -21.62 -19.06 17.93
N ASP A 210 -21.29 -17.86 17.43
CA ASP A 210 -21.49 -16.60 18.15
C ASP A 210 -22.97 -16.34 18.48
N LEU A 211 -23.90 -16.87 17.67
CA LEU A 211 -25.34 -16.69 17.87
C LEU A 211 -25.85 -17.27 19.20
N VAL A 212 -25.21 -18.33 19.72
CA VAL A 212 -25.58 -18.93 21.01
C VAL A 212 -24.68 -18.49 22.16
N LYS A 213 -23.44 -18.04 21.86
CA LYS A 213 -22.51 -17.51 22.87
C LYS A 213 -22.94 -16.11 23.34
N GLY A 214 -23.32 -15.25 22.40
CA GLY A 214 -23.60 -13.84 22.66
C GLY A 214 -22.39 -13.09 23.27
N LYS A 215 -22.61 -11.85 23.74
CA LYS A 215 -21.51 -11.02 24.28
C LYS A 215 -21.53 -10.83 25.80
N LEU A 216 -22.70 -10.95 26.44
CA LEU A 216 -22.88 -10.66 27.86
C LEU A 216 -23.28 -11.88 28.70
N GLY A 217 -23.69 -12.98 28.05
CA GLY A 217 -24.28 -14.14 28.71
C GLY A 217 -23.29 -15.07 29.42
N GLY A 218 -21.99 -14.76 29.40
CA GLY A 218 -20.96 -15.60 30.03
C GLY A 218 -20.89 -17.02 29.46
N THR A 219 -21.26 -17.21 28.18
CA THR A 219 -21.21 -18.51 27.48
C THR A 219 -20.05 -18.49 26.49
N PRO A 220 -18.84 -18.89 26.89
CA PRO A 220 -17.65 -18.74 26.07
C PRO A 220 -17.43 -19.91 25.09
N VAL A 221 -18.23 -20.98 25.20
CA VAL A 221 -18.13 -22.19 24.37
C VAL A 221 -19.49 -22.55 23.77
N ALA A 222 -19.49 -22.94 22.50
CA ALA A 222 -20.61 -23.55 21.81
C ALA A 222 -20.18 -24.86 21.13
N VAL A 223 -21.14 -25.74 20.86
CA VAL A 223 -20.92 -26.99 20.14
C VAL A 223 -21.76 -26.98 18.88
N VAL A 224 -21.12 -27.14 17.72
CA VAL A 224 -21.79 -27.33 16.43
C VAL A 224 -21.82 -28.83 16.12
N ARG A 225 -23.04 -29.38 16.02
CA ARG A 225 -23.28 -30.80 15.79
C ARG A 225 -23.98 -31.03 14.46
N GLY A 226 -23.54 -32.07 13.74
CA GLY A 226 -24.13 -32.50 12.46
C GLY A 226 -23.43 -31.97 11.20
N LEU A 227 -22.31 -31.24 11.35
CA LEU A 227 -21.58 -30.67 10.21
C LEU A 227 -20.89 -31.74 9.33
N GLY A 228 -20.41 -32.84 9.93
CA GLY A 228 -19.63 -33.85 9.21
C GLY A 228 -18.23 -33.34 8.87
N VAL A 229 -17.40 -33.10 9.88
CA VAL A 229 -16.05 -32.57 9.68
C VAL A 229 -15.10 -33.60 9.05
N ARG A 230 -14.22 -33.11 8.19
CA ARG A 230 -13.06 -33.84 7.66
C ARG A 230 -11.81 -33.16 8.18
N GLU A 231 -10.73 -33.91 8.38
CA GLU A 231 -9.43 -33.39 8.79
C GLU A 231 -8.43 -33.62 7.65
N ASP A 232 -7.73 -32.57 7.23
CA ASP A 232 -6.68 -32.60 6.20
C ASP A 232 -5.34 -32.03 6.71
N GLY A 233 -5.26 -31.75 8.02
CA GLY A 233 -4.10 -31.15 8.65
C GLY A 233 -4.02 -29.62 8.56
N SER A 234 -4.99 -28.95 7.94
CA SER A 234 -5.03 -27.48 7.93
C SER A 234 -5.35 -26.89 9.30
N THR A 235 -4.90 -25.66 9.52
CA THR A 235 -5.14 -24.89 10.76
C THR A 235 -5.66 -23.48 10.45
N ALA A 236 -6.08 -22.72 11.46
CA ALA A 236 -6.62 -21.38 11.22
C ALA A 236 -5.58 -20.44 10.61
N ARG A 237 -4.29 -20.74 10.77
CA ARG A 237 -3.20 -20.04 10.07
C ARG A 237 -3.34 -20.11 8.55
N ASP A 238 -3.89 -21.18 8.00
CA ASP A 238 -4.10 -21.33 6.54
C ASP A 238 -5.23 -20.43 6.01
N LEU A 239 -6.05 -19.83 6.90
CA LEU A 239 -7.03 -18.79 6.53
C LEU A 239 -6.38 -17.41 6.35
N VAL A 240 -5.20 -17.21 6.94
CA VAL A 240 -4.49 -15.93 6.88
C VAL A 240 -3.85 -15.80 5.50
N ARG A 241 -4.31 -14.81 4.74
CA ARG A 241 -3.71 -14.47 3.44
C ARG A 241 -2.24 -14.06 3.62
N PRO A 242 -1.30 -14.66 2.87
CA PRO A 242 0.09 -14.22 2.84
C PRO A 242 0.22 -12.74 2.43
N ILE A 243 1.20 -12.05 3.02
CA ILE A 243 1.37 -10.60 2.88
C ILE A 243 1.70 -10.16 1.45
N ASP A 244 2.38 -11.03 0.69
CA ASP A 244 2.76 -10.84 -0.71
C ASP A 244 1.60 -11.07 -1.68
N GLU A 245 0.53 -11.73 -1.23
CA GLU A 245 -0.71 -11.91 -1.98
C GLU A 245 -1.79 -10.87 -1.61
N ASP A 246 -1.54 -10.02 -0.61
CA ASP A 246 -2.49 -9.03 -0.12
C ASP A 246 -2.58 -7.80 -1.03
N LEU A 247 -3.65 -7.70 -1.80
CA LEU A 247 -3.92 -6.53 -2.65
C LEU A 247 -4.25 -5.25 -1.85
N PHE A 248 -4.51 -5.37 -0.55
CA PHE A 248 -4.83 -4.26 0.36
C PHE A 248 -3.69 -4.00 1.36
N TRP A 249 -2.46 -4.31 0.97
CA TRP A 249 -1.28 -4.27 1.83
C TRP A 249 -0.92 -2.89 2.41
N LEU A 250 -1.47 -1.79 1.87
CA LEU A 250 -1.22 -0.42 2.31
C LEU A 250 -2.52 0.38 2.47
N GLY A 251 -2.70 0.99 3.64
CA GLY A 251 -3.82 1.87 3.94
C GLY A 251 -3.78 3.17 3.14
N THR A 252 -4.96 3.78 2.95
CA THR A 252 -5.11 4.96 2.11
C THR A 252 -4.28 6.16 2.60
N GLU A 253 -4.27 6.44 3.90
CA GLU A 253 -3.51 7.58 4.45
C GLU A 253 -2.00 7.35 4.30
N GLU A 254 -1.54 6.13 4.55
CA GLU A 254 -0.16 5.70 4.41
C GLU A 254 0.30 5.77 2.96
N ALA A 255 -0.51 5.28 2.01
CA ALA A 255 -0.25 5.34 0.57
C ALA A 255 -0.16 6.79 0.06
N LEU A 256 -1.10 7.65 0.46
CA LEU A 256 -1.08 9.07 0.10
C LEU A 256 0.15 9.78 0.67
N ALA A 257 0.49 9.50 1.94
CA ALA A 257 1.66 10.10 2.58
C ALA A 257 2.97 9.64 1.91
N GLN A 258 3.07 8.36 1.55
CA GLN A 258 4.21 7.82 0.79
C GLN A 258 4.31 8.48 -0.57
N GLY A 259 3.22 8.52 -1.36
CA GLY A 259 3.20 9.16 -2.68
C GLY A 259 3.62 10.63 -2.64
N ARG A 260 3.15 11.40 -1.65
CA ARG A 260 3.56 12.81 -1.46
C ARG A 260 5.07 12.96 -1.24
N ARG A 261 5.69 12.09 -0.43
CA ARG A 261 7.13 12.14 -0.15
C ARG A 261 7.97 11.71 -1.36
N GLU A 262 7.52 10.70 -2.08
CA GLU A 262 8.29 10.08 -3.15
C GLU A 262 8.22 10.83 -4.48
N ALA A 263 7.12 11.54 -4.77
CA ALA A 263 6.91 12.23 -6.04
C ALA A 263 8.09 13.14 -6.46
N VAL A 264 8.63 13.93 -5.52
CA VAL A 264 9.77 14.83 -5.78
C VAL A 264 11.11 14.10 -5.91
N LEU A 265 11.19 12.87 -5.41
CA LEU A 265 12.39 12.03 -5.40
C LEU A 265 12.49 11.14 -6.64
N LEU A 266 11.43 11.04 -7.46
CA LEU A 266 11.42 10.30 -8.73
C LEU A 266 12.19 11.03 -9.84
N ARG A 267 12.19 12.37 -9.83
CA ARG A 267 12.79 13.17 -10.91
C ARG A 267 14.30 12.90 -11.06
N ARG A 268 14.70 12.54 -12.28
CA ARG A 268 16.10 12.33 -12.72
C ARG A 268 16.39 13.13 -13.97
N SER A 269 17.68 13.31 -14.28
CA SER A 269 18.12 13.90 -15.54
C SER A 269 18.49 12.75 -16.50
N VAL A 270 17.48 12.18 -17.15
CA VAL A 270 17.58 10.98 -17.99
C VAL A 270 17.89 11.35 -19.42
N ARG A 271 18.85 10.66 -20.05
CA ARG A 271 19.35 11.01 -21.39
C ARG A 271 19.01 9.99 -22.48
N ASP A 272 18.45 8.85 -22.10
CA ASP A 272 18.03 7.79 -23.01
C ASP A 272 16.58 7.41 -22.69
N PHE A 273 15.78 7.26 -23.75
CA PHE A 273 14.34 7.09 -23.67
C PHE A 273 13.96 5.84 -24.46
N ALA A 274 12.90 5.20 -24.00
CA ALA A 274 12.29 4.08 -24.67
C ALA A 274 11.49 4.58 -25.91
N PRO A 275 11.26 3.72 -26.93
CA PRO A 275 10.66 4.13 -28.22
C PRO A 275 9.15 4.41 -28.14
N GLU A 276 8.51 4.18 -27.00
CA GLU A 276 7.09 4.37 -26.79
C GLU A 276 6.67 5.84 -26.93
N GLU A 277 5.46 6.04 -27.43
CA GLU A 277 4.88 7.36 -27.62
C GLU A 277 4.53 8.00 -26.27
N VAL A 278 4.78 9.32 -26.16
CA VAL A 278 4.41 10.09 -24.97
C VAL A 278 2.95 10.53 -25.05
N PRO A 279 2.10 10.20 -24.06
CA PRO A 279 0.71 10.65 -24.07
C PRO A 279 0.61 12.18 -24.00
N ALA A 280 -0.03 12.80 -25.01
CA ALA A 280 -0.14 14.25 -25.09
C ALA A 280 -0.85 14.90 -23.88
N GLU A 281 -1.82 14.21 -23.29
CA GLU A 281 -2.52 14.69 -22.09
C GLU A 281 -1.60 14.75 -20.86
N SER A 282 -0.64 13.84 -20.73
CA SER A 282 0.36 13.88 -19.65
C SER A 282 1.24 15.14 -19.77
N VAL A 283 1.62 15.51 -21.00
CA VAL A 283 2.38 16.75 -21.24
C VAL A 283 1.56 17.99 -20.86
N ARG A 284 0.28 18.04 -21.24
CA ARG A 284 -0.63 19.15 -20.90
C ARG A 284 -0.82 19.28 -19.39
N ARG A 285 -1.05 18.17 -18.68
CA ARG A 285 -1.14 18.16 -17.21
C ARG A 285 0.16 18.64 -16.57
N ALA A 286 1.31 18.16 -17.06
CA ALA A 286 2.61 18.57 -16.54
C ALA A 286 2.87 20.07 -16.73
N VAL A 287 2.51 20.64 -17.89
CA VAL A 287 2.57 22.10 -18.10
C VAL A 287 1.60 22.84 -17.17
N GLY A 288 0.38 22.31 -16.97
CA GLY A 288 -0.59 22.87 -16.02
C GLY A 288 -0.04 22.96 -14.60
N VAL A 289 0.65 21.91 -14.12
CA VAL A 289 1.35 21.90 -12.83
C VAL A 289 2.53 22.88 -12.83
N ALA A 290 3.30 22.94 -13.91
CA ALA A 290 4.42 23.88 -14.01
C ALA A 290 3.99 25.35 -13.84
N LEU A 291 2.82 25.70 -14.36
CA LEU A 291 2.23 27.04 -14.26
C LEU A 291 1.71 27.39 -12.85
N THR A 292 1.67 26.44 -11.91
CA THR A 292 1.38 26.75 -10.50
C THR A 292 2.63 27.19 -9.73
N ALA A 293 3.80 27.23 -10.37
CA ALA A 293 5.01 27.75 -9.76
C ALA A 293 4.82 29.22 -9.34
N PRO A 294 5.48 29.66 -8.25
CA PRO A 294 5.35 31.03 -7.78
C PRO A 294 5.84 32.01 -8.85
N ALA A 295 5.08 33.09 -9.05
CA ALA A 295 5.44 34.18 -9.94
C ALA A 295 5.36 35.52 -9.18
N PRO A 296 6.31 36.45 -9.40
CA PRO A 296 6.25 37.79 -8.83
C PRO A 296 4.99 38.54 -9.27
N HIS A 297 4.55 39.52 -8.48
CA HIS A 297 3.51 40.49 -8.85
C HIS A 297 2.17 39.89 -9.32
N HIS A 298 1.84 38.65 -8.94
CA HIS A 298 0.69 37.91 -9.49
C HIS A 298 0.69 37.83 -11.03
N SER A 299 1.88 37.85 -11.63
CA SER A 299 2.08 37.78 -13.08
C SER A 299 2.01 36.35 -13.62
N THR A 300 2.03 36.19 -14.95
CA THR A 300 2.11 34.88 -15.63
C THR A 300 3.26 34.88 -16.64
N PRO A 301 4.52 34.99 -16.20
CA PRO A 301 5.63 35.34 -17.09
C PRO A 301 6.26 34.13 -17.80
N PHE A 302 5.65 32.94 -17.69
CA PHE A 302 6.22 31.71 -18.24
C PHE A 302 5.40 31.18 -19.41
N ARG A 303 6.10 30.71 -20.43
CA ARG A 303 5.51 30.02 -21.58
C ARG A 303 6.28 28.72 -21.82
N PHE A 304 5.57 27.65 -22.12
CA PHE A 304 6.15 26.36 -22.48
C PHE A 304 5.80 26.08 -23.94
N VAL A 305 6.79 26.15 -24.83
CA VAL A 305 6.61 25.90 -26.26
C VAL A 305 6.93 24.44 -26.54
N TRP A 306 5.91 23.66 -26.88
CA TRP A 306 6.05 22.26 -27.26
C TRP A 306 6.36 22.14 -28.76
N LEU A 307 7.58 21.70 -29.10
CA LEU A 307 8.05 21.59 -30.48
C LEU A 307 7.60 20.27 -31.13
N ARG A 308 6.33 20.24 -31.53
CA ARG A 308 5.71 19.07 -32.16
C ARG A 308 5.99 18.91 -33.66
N ASP A 309 6.32 20.00 -34.34
CA ASP A 309 6.67 19.99 -35.77
C ASP A 309 8.12 19.51 -35.95
N PRO A 310 8.37 18.33 -36.57
CA PRO A 310 9.72 17.80 -36.73
C PRO A 310 10.61 18.67 -37.60
N ALA A 311 10.06 19.35 -38.61
CA ALA A 311 10.82 20.21 -39.50
C ALA A 311 11.30 21.46 -38.75
N ARG A 312 10.39 22.09 -38.00
CA ARG A 312 10.73 23.26 -37.17
C ARG A 312 11.71 22.90 -36.05
N ARG A 313 11.54 21.74 -35.42
CA ARG A 313 12.48 21.21 -34.42
C ARG A 313 13.87 20.99 -35.02
N THR A 314 13.95 20.39 -36.20
CA THR A 314 15.22 20.12 -36.88
C THR A 314 15.94 21.42 -37.24
N ALA A 315 15.25 22.36 -37.88
CA ALA A 315 15.79 23.66 -38.25
C ALA A 315 16.38 24.41 -37.05
N LEU A 316 15.62 24.50 -35.95
CA LEU A 316 16.12 25.13 -34.72
C LEU A 316 17.39 24.46 -34.19
N LEU A 317 17.41 23.12 -34.11
CA LEU A 317 18.57 22.39 -33.57
C LEU A 317 19.80 22.48 -34.47
N ASP A 318 19.61 22.56 -35.79
CA ASP A 318 20.69 22.79 -36.75
C ASP A 318 21.27 24.20 -36.59
N ALA A 319 20.43 25.23 -36.55
CA ALA A 319 20.86 26.61 -36.34
C ALA A 319 21.60 26.80 -34.99
N LEU A 320 21.12 26.17 -33.92
CA LEU A 320 21.81 26.15 -32.62
C LEU A 320 23.17 25.45 -32.70
N ARG A 321 23.27 24.33 -33.44
CA ARG A 321 24.52 23.59 -33.61
C ARG A 321 25.53 24.43 -34.41
N GLU A 322 25.09 25.10 -35.47
CA GLU A 322 25.93 25.98 -36.28
C GLU A 322 26.46 27.15 -35.45
N ARG A 323 25.60 27.81 -34.67
CA ARG A 323 26.02 28.89 -33.77
C ARG A 323 27.06 28.40 -32.76
N TRP A 324 26.79 27.26 -32.11
CA TRP A 324 27.71 26.72 -31.11
C TRP A 324 29.05 26.30 -31.73
N ARG A 325 29.06 25.77 -32.95
CA ARG A 325 30.29 25.48 -33.70
C ARG A 325 31.10 26.76 -33.90
N ALA A 326 30.46 27.81 -34.41
CA ALA A 326 31.12 29.09 -34.67
C ALA A 326 31.73 29.69 -33.38
N ASP A 327 31.02 29.61 -32.25
CA ASP A 327 31.53 30.08 -30.95
C ASP A 327 32.78 29.27 -30.51
N LEU A 328 32.75 27.94 -30.64
CA LEU A 328 33.89 27.09 -30.26
C LEU A 328 35.10 27.26 -31.19
N GLU A 329 34.87 27.45 -32.48
CA GLU A 329 35.93 27.75 -33.44
C GLU A 329 36.55 29.12 -33.19
N ALA A 330 35.75 30.13 -32.85
CA ALA A 330 36.22 31.46 -32.46
C ALA A 330 37.06 31.42 -31.16
N ASP A 331 36.73 30.52 -30.23
CA ASP A 331 37.53 30.22 -29.03
C ASP A 331 38.86 29.50 -29.35
N GLY A 332 39.12 29.16 -30.62
CA GLY A 332 40.33 28.45 -31.05
C GLY A 332 40.35 26.97 -30.63
N ARG A 333 39.18 26.35 -30.43
CA ARG A 333 39.11 24.93 -30.02
C ARG A 333 39.50 24.00 -31.18
N PRO A 334 40.26 22.91 -30.91
CA PRO A 334 40.55 21.88 -31.90
C PRO A 334 39.28 21.22 -32.47
N ALA A 335 39.29 20.84 -33.75
CA ALA A 335 38.12 20.31 -34.45
C ALA A 335 37.52 19.04 -33.80
N ASP A 336 38.36 18.16 -33.23
CA ASP A 336 37.90 16.98 -32.51
C ASP A 336 37.18 17.33 -31.20
N GLU A 337 37.65 18.37 -30.49
CA GLU A 337 36.98 18.89 -29.30
C GLU A 337 35.64 19.55 -29.66
N VAL A 338 35.59 20.29 -30.77
CA VAL A 338 34.35 20.91 -31.27
C VAL A 338 33.30 19.82 -31.49
N GLU A 339 33.60 18.80 -32.30
CA GLU A 339 32.62 17.74 -32.59
C GLU A 339 32.20 16.95 -31.34
N ARG A 340 33.13 16.67 -30.41
CA ARG A 340 32.80 16.03 -29.12
C ARG A 340 31.86 16.88 -28.25
N ARG A 341 32.02 18.21 -28.26
CA ARG A 341 31.11 19.11 -27.53
C ARG A 341 29.74 19.16 -28.21
N LEU A 342 29.70 19.32 -29.53
CA LEU A 342 28.45 19.35 -30.30
C LEU A 342 27.62 18.06 -30.12
N ALA A 343 28.27 16.89 -30.02
CA ALA A 343 27.60 15.62 -29.77
C ALA A 343 26.79 15.58 -28.45
N ARG A 344 27.11 16.43 -27.47
CA ARG A 344 26.32 16.53 -26.22
C ARG A 344 24.91 17.06 -26.47
N GLY A 345 24.71 17.80 -27.56
CA GLY A 345 23.41 18.33 -28.00
C GLY A 345 22.51 17.29 -28.66
N ASP A 346 23.05 16.14 -29.08
CA ASP A 346 22.30 15.10 -29.80
C ASP A 346 21.15 14.51 -28.97
N LEU A 347 21.22 14.64 -27.64
CA LEU A 347 20.08 14.36 -26.75
C LEU A 347 18.80 15.04 -27.24
N LEU A 348 18.87 16.34 -27.55
CA LEU A 348 17.69 17.10 -27.98
C LEU A 348 17.17 16.68 -29.35
N ARG A 349 17.99 16.02 -30.17
CA ARG A 349 17.56 15.48 -31.46
C ARG A 349 16.93 14.10 -31.31
N ARG A 350 17.51 13.25 -30.45
CA ARG A 350 17.05 11.86 -30.22
C ARG A 350 15.84 11.76 -29.29
N ALA A 351 15.58 12.76 -28.46
CA ALA A 351 14.47 12.70 -27.51
C ALA A 351 13.11 12.53 -28.22
N PRO A 352 12.19 11.71 -27.70
CA PRO A 352 10.84 11.61 -28.27
C PRO A 352 10.16 12.98 -28.34
N GLU A 353 10.15 13.72 -27.22
CA GLU A 353 9.49 15.01 -27.12
C GLU A 353 10.43 16.12 -26.63
N LEU A 354 10.09 17.36 -27.01
CA LEU A 354 10.88 18.55 -26.70
C LEU A 354 9.99 19.75 -26.34
N VAL A 355 10.17 20.27 -25.14
CA VAL A 355 9.51 21.51 -24.66
C VAL A 355 10.56 22.55 -24.30
N LEU A 356 10.34 23.77 -24.77
CA LEU A 356 11.18 24.93 -24.49
C LEU A 356 10.47 25.85 -23.48
N PRO A 357 10.97 25.98 -22.24
CA PRO A 357 10.51 26.99 -21.30
C PRO A 357 11.04 28.38 -21.68
N PHE A 358 10.19 29.40 -21.55
CA PHE A 358 10.52 30.80 -21.78
C PHE A 358 10.04 31.66 -20.61
N ARG A 359 10.79 32.73 -20.37
CA ARG A 359 10.39 33.90 -19.59
C ARG A 359 9.96 35.01 -20.57
N THR A 360 8.84 35.67 -20.31
CA THR A 360 8.34 36.83 -21.09
C THR A 360 8.42 38.11 -20.24
N GLY A 361 8.13 39.26 -20.85
CA GLY A 361 7.97 40.54 -20.16
C GLY A 361 6.63 40.73 -19.45
N ASP A 362 5.74 39.73 -19.48
CA ASP A 362 4.37 39.89 -18.98
C ASP A 362 4.34 40.16 -17.47
N GLY A 363 3.80 41.32 -17.09
CA GLY A 363 3.68 41.75 -15.70
C GLY A 363 4.97 42.29 -15.09
N ALA A 364 6.04 42.45 -15.87
CA ALA A 364 7.28 43.07 -15.39
C ALA A 364 7.12 44.59 -15.24
N HIS A 365 7.76 45.16 -14.21
CA HIS A 365 7.80 46.61 -14.01
C HIS A 365 8.85 47.29 -14.90
N ALA A 366 8.49 48.45 -15.46
CA ALA A 366 9.41 49.29 -16.21
C ALA A 366 10.21 50.21 -15.25
N TYR A 367 11.50 49.93 -15.10
CA TYR A 367 12.40 50.75 -14.27
C TYR A 367 13.35 51.61 -15.12
N PRO A 368 13.54 52.91 -14.77
CA PRO A 368 14.40 53.81 -15.52
C PRO A 368 15.90 53.53 -15.32
N ASP A 369 16.30 52.93 -14.19
CA ASP A 369 17.68 52.56 -13.87
C ASP A 369 17.99 51.09 -14.14
N GLU A 370 19.26 50.83 -14.47
CA GLU A 370 19.75 49.51 -14.84
C GLU A 370 19.73 48.51 -13.66
N ALA A 371 20.00 48.99 -12.45
CA ALA A 371 20.05 48.13 -11.26
C ALA A 371 18.71 47.44 -11.00
N ARG A 372 17.60 48.18 -11.03
CA ARG A 372 16.27 47.58 -10.83
C ARG A 372 15.81 46.74 -12.02
N ARG A 373 16.17 47.11 -13.26
CA ARG A 373 15.90 46.25 -14.43
C ARG A 373 16.60 44.90 -14.33
N ALA A 374 17.86 44.89 -13.90
CA ALA A 374 18.61 43.66 -13.68
C ALA A 374 17.97 42.81 -12.57
N ALA A 375 17.60 43.44 -11.45
CA ALA A 375 16.91 42.76 -10.35
C ALA A 375 15.57 42.14 -10.79
N GLU A 376 14.76 42.86 -11.56
CA GLU A 376 13.49 42.37 -12.12
C GLU A 376 13.71 41.14 -13.02
N ARG A 377 14.70 41.22 -13.91
CA ARG A 377 15.07 40.10 -14.80
C ARG A 377 15.50 38.87 -13.99
N ASP A 378 16.35 39.06 -13.01
CA ASP A 378 16.89 37.96 -12.20
C ASP A 378 15.79 37.31 -11.37
N MET A 379 14.90 38.11 -10.77
CA MET A 379 13.71 37.63 -10.05
C MET A 379 12.80 36.77 -10.94
N PHE A 380 12.47 37.24 -12.15
CA PHE A 380 11.66 36.46 -13.10
C PHE A 380 12.40 35.20 -13.58
N THR A 381 13.73 35.24 -13.68
CA THR A 381 14.55 34.07 -14.06
C THR A 381 14.52 32.99 -12.98
N VAL A 382 14.63 33.38 -11.70
CA VAL A 382 14.50 32.46 -10.54
C VAL A 382 13.12 31.79 -10.54
N ALA A 383 12.06 32.57 -10.70
CA ALA A 383 10.71 32.05 -10.78
C ALA A 383 10.52 31.13 -12.02
N GLY A 384 11.18 31.42 -13.13
CA GLY A 384 11.21 30.55 -14.31
C GLY A 384 11.92 29.22 -14.04
N GLY A 385 13.03 29.24 -13.30
CA GLY A 385 13.70 28.02 -12.83
C GLY A 385 12.78 27.17 -11.95
N ALA A 386 11.97 27.79 -11.09
CA ALA A 386 10.96 27.08 -10.30
C ALA A 386 9.89 26.43 -11.19
N ALA A 387 9.39 27.13 -12.22
CA ALA A 387 8.45 26.56 -13.18
C ALA A 387 9.04 25.39 -13.98
N VAL A 388 10.31 25.49 -14.39
CA VAL A 388 11.03 24.38 -15.04
C VAL A 388 11.14 23.18 -14.10
N GLN A 389 11.55 23.38 -12.84
CA GLN A 389 11.64 22.29 -11.87
C GLN A 389 10.26 21.64 -11.63
N SER A 390 9.19 22.44 -11.50
CA SER A 390 7.82 21.93 -11.38
C SER A 390 7.42 21.09 -12.59
N PHE A 391 7.78 21.52 -13.81
CA PHE A 391 7.53 20.73 -15.03
C PHE A 391 8.27 19.37 -14.99
N LEU A 392 9.55 19.34 -14.60
CA LEU A 392 10.32 18.09 -14.54
C LEU A 392 9.76 17.12 -13.49
N VAL A 393 9.33 17.63 -12.33
CA VAL A 393 8.70 16.81 -11.28
C VAL A 393 7.33 16.30 -11.74
N ALA A 394 6.54 17.14 -12.41
CA ALA A 394 5.24 16.74 -12.92
C ALA A 394 5.36 15.66 -14.02
N LEU A 395 6.36 15.77 -14.91
CA LEU A 395 6.67 14.70 -15.87
C LEU A 395 7.02 13.39 -15.15
N ALA A 396 7.85 13.44 -14.10
CA ALA A 396 8.19 12.24 -13.33
C ALA A 396 6.95 11.62 -12.63
N ALA A 397 6.04 12.44 -12.11
CA ALA A 397 4.78 11.98 -11.53
C ALA A 397 3.83 11.36 -12.56
N GLU A 398 3.92 11.78 -13.83
CA GLU A 398 3.23 11.17 -14.98
C GLU A 398 3.96 9.92 -15.52
N GLY A 399 5.04 9.47 -14.87
CA GLY A 399 5.82 8.30 -15.29
C GLY A 399 6.81 8.57 -16.43
N LEU A 400 7.08 9.85 -16.76
CA LEU A 400 7.97 10.24 -17.85
C LEU A 400 9.36 10.62 -17.35
N ALA A 401 10.38 10.17 -18.08
CA ALA A 401 11.76 10.60 -17.90
C ALA A 401 12.00 11.94 -18.58
N SER A 402 12.83 12.80 -17.98
CA SER A 402 13.16 14.11 -18.57
C SER A 402 14.60 14.53 -18.31
N CYS A 403 15.10 15.47 -19.12
CA CYS A 403 16.38 16.13 -18.91
C CYS A 403 16.29 17.58 -19.40
N TRP A 404 16.55 18.49 -18.48
CA TRP A 404 16.77 19.90 -18.81
C TRP A 404 18.21 20.13 -19.25
N VAL A 405 18.39 20.89 -20.33
CA VAL A 405 19.67 21.35 -20.83
C VAL A 405 19.62 22.85 -21.13
N GLY A 406 20.68 23.58 -20.78
CA GLY A 406 20.72 25.04 -20.92
C GLY A 406 21.02 25.56 -22.33
N SER A 407 21.03 24.72 -23.37
CA SER A 407 21.58 25.06 -24.70
C SER A 407 20.97 26.32 -25.33
N THR A 408 19.66 26.49 -25.26
CA THR A 408 18.94 27.63 -25.87
C THR A 408 19.25 28.98 -25.21
N ILE A 409 19.75 28.98 -23.96
CA ILE A 409 20.14 30.21 -23.24
C ILE A 409 21.34 30.89 -23.91
N PHE A 410 22.21 30.12 -24.58
CA PHE A 410 23.43 30.63 -25.21
C PHE A 410 23.22 31.25 -26.60
N ALA A 411 22.03 31.08 -27.19
CA ALA A 411 21.71 31.63 -28.50
C ALA A 411 20.23 32.09 -28.58
N PRO A 412 19.79 33.01 -27.70
CA PRO A 412 18.38 33.36 -27.59
C PRO A 412 17.84 34.07 -28.84
N GLU A 413 18.66 34.83 -29.56
CA GLU A 413 18.30 35.47 -30.84
C GLU A 413 17.97 34.42 -31.91
N VAL A 414 18.78 33.36 -32.00
CA VAL A 414 18.56 32.24 -32.95
C VAL A 414 17.24 31.55 -32.62
N VAL A 415 17.00 31.25 -31.33
CA VAL A 415 15.76 30.60 -30.89
C VAL A 415 14.53 31.44 -31.24
N ARG A 416 14.58 32.76 -30.99
CA ARG A 416 13.47 33.66 -31.32
C ARG A 416 13.23 33.74 -32.83
N ALA A 417 14.28 33.87 -33.62
CA ALA A 417 14.19 33.97 -35.07
C ALA A 417 13.58 32.70 -35.69
N GLU A 418 14.10 31.52 -35.33
CA GLU A 418 13.62 30.23 -35.87
C GLU A 418 12.18 29.90 -35.46
N LEU A 419 11.73 30.39 -34.29
CA LEU A 419 10.39 30.13 -33.79
C LEU A 419 9.39 31.26 -34.08
N GLY A 420 9.84 32.40 -34.61
CA GLY A 420 9.02 33.58 -34.85
C GLY A 420 8.46 34.20 -33.56
N LEU A 421 9.28 34.26 -32.51
CA LEU A 421 8.88 34.77 -31.19
C LEU A 421 9.24 36.25 -31.01
N ALA A 422 8.52 36.93 -30.12
CA ALA A 422 8.77 38.33 -29.78
C ALA A 422 10.11 38.52 -29.06
N GLU A 423 10.68 39.72 -29.16
CA GLU A 423 12.03 40.05 -28.67
C GLU A 423 12.17 39.85 -27.15
N ASP A 424 11.10 40.05 -26.39
CA ASP A 424 11.07 39.91 -24.93
C ASP A 424 10.99 38.44 -24.45
N TRP A 425 10.84 37.48 -25.36
CA TRP A 425 10.87 36.05 -25.03
C TRP A 425 12.30 35.60 -24.83
N GLN A 426 12.62 35.22 -23.59
CA GLN A 426 13.92 34.71 -23.22
C GLN A 426 13.85 33.20 -22.93
N PRO A 427 14.54 32.34 -23.70
CA PRO A 427 14.57 30.90 -23.42
C PRO A 427 15.26 30.61 -22.08
N LEU A 428 14.75 29.61 -21.38
CA LEU A 428 15.25 29.12 -20.09
C LEU A 428 15.82 27.69 -20.21
N GLY A 429 16.34 27.34 -21.39
CA GLY A 429 16.83 26.01 -21.72
C GLY A 429 15.84 25.21 -22.55
N ALA A 430 16.04 23.90 -22.58
CA ALA A 430 15.22 22.94 -23.30
C ALA A 430 15.02 21.69 -22.44
N VAL A 431 13.83 21.11 -22.49
CA VAL A 431 13.49 19.88 -21.77
C VAL A 431 13.22 18.78 -22.78
N ALA A 432 14.14 17.83 -22.86
CA ALA A 432 13.96 16.56 -23.57
C ALA A 432 13.25 15.57 -22.65
N PHE A 433 12.26 14.84 -23.14
CA PHE A 433 11.55 13.84 -22.33
C PHE A 433 10.94 12.72 -23.18
N GLY A 434 10.62 11.61 -22.50
CA GLY A 434 10.12 10.37 -23.10
C GLY A 434 9.76 9.33 -22.05
N VAL A 435 9.29 8.17 -22.49
CA VAL A 435 9.10 7.01 -21.62
C VAL A 435 10.47 6.51 -21.14
N PRO A 436 10.66 6.23 -19.84
CA PRO A 436 11.94 5.75 -19.33
C PRO A 436 12.20 4.30 -19.78
N LEU A 437 13.47 3.95 -20.03
CA LEU A 437 13.87 2.56 -20.33
C LEU A 437 13.65 1.60 -19.15
N GLU A 438 13.77 2.12 -17.93
CA GLU A 438 13.58 1.39 -16.68
C GLU A 438 12.68 2.20 -15.75
N ALA A 439 11.87 1.53 -14.94
CA ALA A 439 11.02 2.20 -13.97
C ALA A 439 11.84 3.07 -13.01
N ALA A 440 11.41 4.31 -12.80
CA ALA A 440 12.09 5.20 -11.87
C ALA A 440 11.80 4.79 -10.41
N HIS A 441 12.85 4.71 -9.60
CA HIS A 441 12.73 4.53 -8.16
C HIS A 441 13.10 5.83 -7.41
N PRO A 442 12.41 6.16 -6.30
CA PRO A 442 12.76 7.32 -5.46
C PRO A 442 14.22 7.25 -5.00
N ARG A 443 14.97 8.36 -5.08
CA ARG A 443 16.33 8.42 -4.50
C ARG A 443 16.26 8.74 -3.01
N PRO A 444 17.25 8.33 -2.22
CA PRO A 444 17.44 8.93 -0.90
C PRO A 444 17.63 10.45 -1.04
N PRO A 445 17.08 11.26 -0.12
CA PRO A 445 17.42 12.67 0.01
C PRO A 445 18.92 12.88 0.22
N ALA A 446 19.43 14.04 -0.19
CA ALA A 446 20.80 14.44 0.11
C ALA A 446 20.94 14.85 1.59
N ASP A 447 22.15 14.78 2.12
CA ASP A 447 22.47 15.28 3.47
C ASP A 447 22.29 16.81 3.52
N PRO A 448 21.41 17.34 4.39
CA PRO A 448 21.20 18.79 4.51
C PRO A 448 22.45 19.55 4.96
N ALA A 449 23.40 18.92 5.65
CA ALA A 449 24.63 19.58 6.11
C ALA A 449 25.48 20.16 4.97
N ALA A 450 25.31 19.65 3.74
CA ALA A 450 26.03 20.15 2.57
C ALA A 450 25.47 21.47 1.99
N GLY A 451 24.26 21.89 2.37
CA GLY A 451 23.59 23.03 1.73
C GLY A 451 22.67 23.88 2.59
N LEU A 452 22.43 23.50 3.85
CA LEU A 452 21.65 24.26 4.82
C LEU A 452 22.57 24.91 5.86
N LEU A 453 22.42 26.22 6.07
CA LEU A 453 23.09 26.97 7.13
C LEU A 453 22.02 27.51 8.08
N GLU A 454 22.16 27.26 9.39
CA GLU A 454 21.25 27.71 10.44
C GLU A 454 21.99 28.74 11.32
N TRP A 455 21.39 29.94 11.49
CA TRP A 455 21.97 31.07 12.20
C TRP A 455 21.04 31.54 13.32
#